data_AF-A0AAW7VZ83-F1
#
_entry.id   AF-A0AAW7VZ83-F1
#
_cell.length_a   1.000
_cell.length_b   1.000
_cell.length_c   1.000
_cell.angle_alpha   90.00
_cell.angle_beta   90.00
_cell.angle_gamma   90.00
#
_symmetry.space_group_name_H-M   'P 1'
#
loop_
_entity.id
_entity.type
_entity.pdbx_description
1 polymer ?
#
loop_
_entity_poly.entity_id
_entity_poly.type
_entity_poly.pdbx_seq_one_letter_code
_entity_poly.pdbx_strand_id
1 'polypeptide(L)'
;MNKKNAAVVLTTGTLVLALAGCWGGSPASDQQPTSPTPDPAVSCIVSCQDVPQAEHTGPPSLAADEAATKAATEAAQKVMAAYTDTTKSKEDWFQTLAPLITTGYAQDAQYIQPSRLKARKIITGASVVPAEVADGHQVRVKFGTNAGDWVVIMTRASAGAPWLASNVLPLEAS
;
A
#
# COMPACT_ATOMS: atom_id res chain seq x y z
N MET A 1 -0.20 45.20 4.33
CA MET A 1 -1.61 45.12 4.79
C MET A 1 -1.97 43.64 4.90
N ASN A 2 -1.71 43.01 6.05
CA ASN A 2 -2.63 42.78 7.17
C ASN A 2 -3.68 41.66 6.95
N LYS A 3 -3.40 40.50 7.59
CA LYS A 3 -4.27 39.60 8.40
C LYS A 3 -5.59 39.12 7.74
N LYS A 4 -5.94 37.84 7.82
CA LYS A 4 -6.33 37.15 9.06
C LYS A 4 -6.23 35.62 8.94
N ASN A 5 -5.58 35.01 9.94
CA ASN A 5 -5.70 33.61 10.32
C ASN A 5 -6.97 33.44 11.17
N ALA A 6 -7.68 32.32 11.04
CA ALA A 6 -8.69 31.83 11.98
C ALA A 6 -9.03 30.39 11.61
N ALA A 7 -9.33 29.44 12.49
CA ALA A 7 -9.12 29.25 13.91
C ALA A 7 -9.46 27.76 14.14
N VAL A 8 -8.62 27.05 14.88
CA VAL A 8 -8.82 25.66 15.30
C VAL A 8 -9.91 25.62 16.38
N VAL A 9 -10.86 24.69 16.27
CA VAL A 9 -11.73 24.29 17.39
C VAL A 9 -11.64 22.77 17.54
N LEU A 10 -10.91 22.36 18.58
CA LEU A 10 -10.81 20.99 19.07
C LEU A 10 -12.02 20.73 19.99
N THR A 11 -12.79 19.68 19.76
CA THR A 11 -13.80 19.20 20.72
C THR A 11 -13.48 17.77 21.14
N THR A 12 -13.17 17.63 22.42
CA THR A 12 -12.92 16.39 23.15
C THR A 12 -14.23 15.69 23.47
N GLY A 13 -14.36 14.42 23.09
CA GLY A 13 -15.47 13.54 23.46
C GLY A 13 -14.93 12.29 24.14
N THR A 14 -15.02 12.24 25.47
CA THR A 14 -14.69 11.08 26.31
C THR A 14 -15.90 10.15 26.38
N LEU A 15 -15.72 8.86 26.10
CA LEU A 15 -16.72 7.82 26.41
C LEU A 15 -16.03 6.63 27.08
N VAL A 16 -16.35 6.42 28.35
CA VAL A 16 -15.95 5.27 29.16
C VAL A 16 -17.08 4.23 29.10
N LEU A 17 -16.78 3.00 28.72
CA LEU A 17 -17.65 1.83 28.92
C LEU A 17 -16.85 0.72 29.61
N ALA A 18 -17.32 0.30 30.78
CA ALA A 18 -16.82 -0.83 31.56
C ALA A 18 -17.91 -1.90 31.64
N LEU A 19 -17.59 -3.15 31.29
CA LEU A 19 -18.35 -4.39 31.56
C LEU A 19 -17.28 -5.51 31.67
N ALA A 20 -16.90 -5.96 32.86
CA ALA A 20 -17.54 -6.97 33.69
C ALA A 20 -17.55 -8.40 33.07
N GLY A 21 -16.63 -9.24 33.58
CA GLY A 21 -16.81 -10.67 33.94
C GLY A 21 -17.23 -11.69 32.88
N CYS A 22 -16.48 -12.80 32.76
CA CYS A 22 -16.79 -14.03 33.49
C CYS A 22 -15.72 -15.11 33.27
N TRP A 23 -15.38 -15.78 34.37
CA TRP A 23 -14.58 -17.00 34.46
C TRP A 23 -15.38 -18.23 34.01
N GLY A 24 -14.64 -19.29 33.66
CA GLY A 24 -15.11 -20.67 33.59
C GLY A 24 -15.14 -21.23 32.16
N GLY A 25 -14.62 -22.40 31.85
CA GLY A 25 -14.00 -23.46 32.64
C GLY A 25 -13.61 -24.55 31.65
N SER A 26 -12.42 -25.15 31.83
CA SER A 26 -11.95 -26.26 31.01
C SER A 26 -12.56 -27.58 31.48
N PRO A 27 -13.09 -28.41 30.59
CA PRO A 27 -13.11 -29.85 30.80
C PRO A 27 -11.85 -30.47 30.19
N ALA A 28 -11.02 -31.04 31.06
CA ALA A 28 -10.07 -32.06 30.68
C ALA A 28 -10.85 -33.31 30.25
N SER A 29 -10.55 -33.82 29.05
CA SER A 29 -10.90 -35.19 28.67
C SER A 29 -9.58 -35.92 28.43
N ASP A 30 -9.25 -36.78 29.39
CA ASP A 30 -8.33 -37.90 29.25
C ASP A 30 -8.68 -38.69 27.99
N GLN A 31 -7.76 -38.72 27.02
CA GLN A 31 -7.71 -39.80 26.04
C GLN A 31 -6.33 -40.45 26.10
N GLN A 32 -6.37 -41.64 26.69
CA GLN A 32 -5.32 -42.65 26.78
C GLN A 32 -4.62 -42.87 25.43
N PRO A 33 -3.27 -42.99 25.40
CA PRO A 33 -2.54 -43.27 24.18
C PRO A 33 -2.62 -44.78 23.87
N THR A 34 -3.31 -45.14 22.79
CA THR A 34 -3.10 -46.44 22.14
C THR A 34 -2.17 -46.23 20.95
N SER A 35 -0.92 -46.66 21.10
CA SER A 35 0.05 -46.76 20.01
C SER A 35 -0.31 -47.93 19.08
N PRO A 36 -0.39 -47.70 17.76
CA PRO A 36 0.00 -48.70 16.78
C PRO A 36 1.43 -48.44 16.27
N THR A 37 2.22 -49.51 16.25
CA THR A 37 3.55 -49.69 15.64
C THR A 37 3.59 -49.24 14.17
N PRO A 38 4.75 -48.78 13.64
CA PRO A 38 4.83 -48.06 12.38
C PRO A 38 4.87 -49.00 11.17
N ASP A 39 4.12 -48.64 10.12
CA ASP A 39 4.28 -49.21 8.77
C ASP A 39 4.79 -48.09 7.83
N PRO A 40 5.87 -48.30 7.06
CA PRO A 40 6.44 -47.27 6.21
C PRO A 40 5.80 -47.32 4.83
N ALA A 41 4.88 -46.41 4.53
CA ALA A 41 4.44 -46.22 3.15
C ALA A 41 3.91 -44.81 2.86
N VAL A 42 4.75 -44.07 2.13
CA VAL A 42 4.39 -43.22 1.00
C VAL A 42 3.54 -41.96 1.27
N SER A 43 4.24 -40.84 1.08
CA SER A 43 3.78 -39.49 0.79
C SER A 43 2.48 -39.39 -0.03
N CYS A 44 1.47 -38.68 0.51
CA CYS A 44 0.45 -37.99 -0.27
C CYS A 44 0.01 -36.72 0.48
N ILE A 45 0.52 -35.57 0.02
CA ILE A 45 0.00 -34.25 0.33
C ILE A 45 -1.02 -33.94 -0.76
N VAL A 46 -2.30 -33.95 -0.40
CA VAL A 46 -3.43 -33.43 -1.18
C VAL A 46 -3.90 -34.31 -2.37
N SER A 47 -5.05 -34.96 -2.15
CA SER A 47 -5.93 -35.61 -3.13
C SER A 47 -5.64 -37.06 -3.51
N CYS A 48 -6.33 -37.99 -2.84
CA CYS A 48 -6.50 -39.38 -3.28
C CYS A 48 -7.92 -39.65 -3.80
N GLN A 49 -8.68 -38.63 -4.20
CA GLN A 49 -10.03 -38.80 -4.72
C GLN A 49 -10.21 -37.98 -6.01
N ASP A 50 -10.67 -38.69 -7.04
CA ASP A 50 -10.98 -38.26 -8.40
C ASP A 50 -12.20 -37.31 -8.42
N VAL A 51 -12.12 -36.23 -7.63
CA VAL A 51 -13.13 -35.18 -7.61
C VAL A 51 -12.61 -34.05 -8.49
N PRO A 52 -13.33 -33.63 -9.55
CA PRO A 52 -12.92 -32.47 -10.33
C PRO A 52 -12.79 -31.28 -9.39
N GLN A 53 -11.58 -30.72 -9.32
CA GLN A 53 -11.32 -29.51 -8.54
C GLN A 53 -12.25 -28.42 -9.10
N ALA A 54 -13.06 -27.81 -8.23
CA ALA A 54 -13.91 -26.70 -8.63
C ALA A 54 -13.06 -25.64 -9.34
N GLU A 55 -13.50 -25.21 -10.53
CA GLU A 55 -12.82 -24.15 -11.26
C GLU A 55 -12.80 -22.89 -10.38
N HIS A 56 -11.62 -22.58 -9.84
CA HIS A 56 -11.44 -21.34 -9.10
C HIS A 56 -11.36 -20.23 -10.12
N THR A 57 -12.52 -19.62 -10.42
CA THR A 57 -12.54 -18.32 -11.09
C THR A 57 -11.89 -17.35 -10.11
N GLY A 58 -10.63 -16.98 -10.40
CA GLY A 58 -9.90 -16.00 -9.62
C GLY A 58 -10.70 -14.70 -9.49
N PRO A 59 -10.35 -13.82 -8.53
CA PRO A 59 -11.04 -12.54 -8.36
C PRO A 59 -11.10 -11.79 -9.70
N PRO A 60 -12.18 -11.04 -9.96
CA PRO A 60 -12.34 -10.31 -11.22
C PRO A 60 -11.13 -9.41 -11.44
N SER A 61 -10.41 -9.61 -12.55
CA SER A 61 -9.28 -8.76 -12.90
C SER A 61 -9.79 -7.37 -13.30
N LEU A 62 -9.17 -6.32 -12.77
CA LEU A 62 -9.39 -4.98 -13.28
C LEU A 62 -8.60 -4.81 -14.59
N ALA A 63 -9.26 -4.29 -15.62
CA ALA A 63 -8.57 -3.91 -16.85
C ALA A 63 -7.65 -2.70 -16.59
N ALA A 64 -6.41 -2.80 -17.07
CA ALA A 64 -5.48 -1.67 -17.16
C ALA A 64 -5.77 -0.88 -18.45
N ASP A 65 -6.91 -0.21 -18.49
CA ASP A 65 -7.29 0.61 -19.65
C ASP A 65 -6.54 1.96 -19.68
N GLU A 66 -6.66 2.68 -20.80
CA GLU A 66 -6.01 3.96 -21.02
C GLU A 66 -6.47 5.03 -20.01
N ALA A 67 -7.75 5.01 -19.63
CA ALA A 67 -8.32 5.96 -18.68
C ALA A 67 -7.75 5.76 -17.27
N ALA A 68 -7.64 4.51 -16.81
CA ALA A 68 -7.03 4.13 -15.56
C ALA A 68 -5.55 4.52 -15.53
N THR A 69 -4.83 4.28 -16.63
CA THR A 69 -3.43 4.65 -16.80
C THR A 69 -3.22 6.16 -16.73
N LYS A 70 -4.08 6.94 -17.41
CA LYS A 70 -4.07 8.41 -17.36
C LYS A 70 -4.34 8.93 -15.96
N ALA A 71 -5.37 8.42 -15.28
CA ALA A 71 -5.71 8.80 -13.92
C ALA A 71 -4.58 8.49 -12.93
N ALA A 72 -3.93 7.32 -13.07
CA ALA A 72 -2.77 6.95 -12.27
C ALA A 72 -1.59 7.90 -12.51
N THR A 73 -1.34 8.28 -13.78
CA THR A 73 -0.26 9.20 -14.16
C THR A 73 -0.45 10.60 -13.57
N GLU A 74 -1.68 11.13 -13.63
CA GLU A 74 -2.03 12.43 -13.03
C GLU A 74 -1.88 12.40 -11.50
N ALA A 75 -2.29 11.31 -10.85
CA ALA A 75 -2.10 11.12 -9.41
C ALA A 75 -0.61 10.99 -9.05
N ALA A 76 0.17 10.24 -9.82
CA ALA A 76 1.62 10.11 -9.64
C ALA A 76 2.33 11.46 -9.79
N GLN A 77 1.87 12.33 -10.68
CA GLN A 77 2.43 13.67 -10.82
C GLN A 77 2.21 14.52 -9.56
N LYS A 78 1.03 14.41 -8.93
CA LYS A 78 0.77 15.09 -7.63
C LYS A 78 1.68 14.54 -6.53
N VAL A 79 1.84 13.21 -6.47
CA VAL A 79 2.76 12.55 -5.53
C VAL A 79 4.18 13.06 -5.73
N MET A 80 4.71 13.03 -6.96
CA MET A 80 6.10 13.40 -7.22
C MET A 80 6.35 14.90 -6.99
N ALA A 81 5.36 15.76 -7.29
CA ALA A 81 5.42 17.18 -6.95
C ALA A 81 5.51 17.40 -5.44
N ALA A 82 4.66 16.73 -4.65
CA ALA A 82 4.72 16.80 -3.19
C ALA A 82 6.04 16.22 -2.63
N TYR A 83 6.47 15.06 -3.14
CA TYR A 83 7.68 14.38 -2.71
C TYR A 83 8.94 15.23 -2.94
N THR A 84 9.03 15.91 -4.08
CA THR A 84 10.18 16.75 -4.43
C THR A 84 10.16 18.15 -3.82
N ASP A 85 9.09 18.55 -3.12
CA ASP A 85 9.01 19.84 -2.43
C ASP A 85 9.83 19.86 -1.13
N THR A 86 11.14 19.86 -1.31
CA THR A 86 12.11 19.84 -0.20
C THR A 86 12.27 21.18 0.51
N THR A 87 11.49 22.20 0.13
CA THR A 87 11.52 23.54 0.73
C THR A 87 10.68 23.63 2.01
N LYS A 88 9.72 22.71 2.16
CA LYS A 88 8.83 22.60 3.32
C LYS A 88 9.54 22.02 4.54
N SER A 89 8.98 22.29 5.72
CA SER A 89 9.34 21.57 6.93
C SER A 89 8.99 20.08 6.79
N LYS A 90 9.62 19.21 7.58
CA LYS A 90 9.30 17.77 7.57
C LYS A 90 7.81 17.50 7.77
N GLU A 91 7.20 18.20 8.74
CA GLU A 91 5.79 18.03 9.06
C GLU A 91 4.89 18.50 7.92
N ASP A 92 5.11 19.71 7.40
CA ASP A 92 4.28 20.24 6.30
C ASP A 92 4.43 19.42 5.01
N TRP A 93 5.64 18.92 4.75
CA TRP A 93 5.92 18.00 3.65
C TRP A 93 5.13 16.71 3.80
N PHE A 94 5.18 16.09 4.98
CA PHE A 94 4.47 14.85 5.24
C PHE A 94 2.95 15.04 5.21
N GLN A 95 2.41 16.13 5.79
CA GLN A 95 0.97 16.45 5.73
C GLN A 95 0.48 16.65 4.29
N THR A 96 1.35 17.16 3.40
CA THR A 96 1.03 17.29 1.97
C THR A 96 1.07 15.94 1.26
N LEU A 97 2.02 15.07 1.63
CA LEU A 97 2.26 13.78 0.96
C LEU A 97 1.30 12.67 1.44
N ALA A 98 1.01 12.61 2.74
CA ALA A 98 0.21 11.58 3.41
C ALA A 98 -1.12 11.24 2.71
N PRO A 99 -1.94 12.20 2.25
CA PRO A 99 -3.20 11.88 1.57
C PRO A 99 -3.03 11.29 0.16
N LEU A 100 -1.82 11.36 -0.42
CA LEU A 100 -1.51 10.87 -1.77
C LEU A 100 -0.85 9.49 -1.77
N ILE A 101 -0.55 8.95 -0.60
CA ILE A 101 0.18 7.69 -0.41
C ILE A 101 -0.69 6.69 0.35
N THR A 102 -0.35 5.42 0.23
CA THR A 102 -0.97 4.36 1.04
C THR A 102 -0.61 4.53 2.52
N THR A 103 -1.46 4.03 3.42
CA THR A 103 -1.16 4.01 4.86
C THR A 103 0.15 3.28 5.16
N GLY A 104 0.43 2.19 4.44
CA GLY A 104 1.69 1.47 4.55
C GLY A 104 2.89 2.36 4.25
N TYR A 105 2.87 3.05 3.11
CA TYR A 105 3.97 3.95 2.75
C TYR A 105 4.07 5.17 3.67
N ALA A 106 2.95 5.65 4.22
CA ALA A 106 2.97 6.73 5.21
C ALA A 106 3.75 6.37 6.48
N GLN A 107 3.71 5.10 6.90
CA GLN A 107 4.50 4.63 8.05
C GLN A 107 6.01 4.73 7.82
N ASP A 108 6.46 4.61 6.58
CA ASP A 108 7.87 4.78 6.23
C ASP A 108 8.21 6.26 5.96
N ALA A 109 7.34 6.93 5.21
CA ALA A 109 7.54 8.31 4.78
C ALA A 109 7.61 9.30 5.95
N GLN A 110 6.95 9.03 7.07
CA GLN A 110 7.04 9.87 8.28
C GLN A 110 8.46 9.96 8.86
N TYR A 111 9.38 9.06 8.48
CA TYR A 111 10.78 9.10 8.92
C TYR A 111 11.71 9.79 7.92
N ILE A 112 11.23 10.09 6.70
CA ILE A 112 12.00 10.78 5.67
C ILE A 112 12.25 12.24 6.09
N GLN A 113 13.47 12.70 5.86
CA GLN A 113 13.85 14.10 6.03
C GLN A 113 13.88 14.75 4.64
N PRO A 114 12.94 15.65 4.29
CA PRO A 114 12.87 16.22 2.94
C PRO A 114 14.14 17.00 2.57
N SER A 115 14.80 17.61 3.56
CA SER A 115 16.08 18.29 3.37
C SER A 115 17.23 17.35 2.95
N ARG A 116 17.10 16.03 3.12
CA ARG A 116 18.11 15.02 2.72
C ARG A 116 17.81 14.38 1.37
N LEU A 117 16.63 14.62 0.78
CA LEU A 117 16.28 14.08 -0.53
C LEU A 117 17.19 14.67 -1.62
N LYS A 118 17.70 13.80 -2.48
CA LYS A 118 18.47 14.21 -3.67
C LYS A 118 17.55 14.66 -4.79
N ALA A 119 16.41 14.00 -4.96
CA ALA A 119 15.36 14.37 -5.90
C ALA A 119 14.61 15.61 -5.39
N ARG A 120 14.98 16.78 -5.89
CA ARG A 120 14.42 18.09 -5.52
C ARG A 120 13.65 18.76 -6.64
N LYS A 121 13.83 18.29 -7.87
CA LYS A 121 13.23 18.87 -9.06
C LYS A 121 12.95 17.80 -10.10
N ILE A 122 11.76 17.85 -10.68
CA ILE A 122 11.38 17.09 -11.86
C ILE A 122 11.97 17.79 -13.09
N ILE A 123 12.74 17.06 -13.88
CA ILE A 123 13.40 17.49 -15.12
C ILE A 123 12.63 16.98 -16.34
N THR A 124 12.20 15.72 -16.29
CA THR A 124 11.41 15.08 -17.34
C THR A 124 10.06 14.68 -16.77
N GLY A 125 9.00 14.93 -17.55
CA GLY A 125 7.62 14.63 -17.16
C GLY A 125 7.35 13.14 -16.95
N ALA A 126 6.11 12.86 -16.52
CA ALA A 126 5.66 11.51 -16.24
C ALA A 126 5.67 10.63 -17.49
N SER A 127 6.16 9.39 -17.38
CA SER A 127 6.08 8.37 -18.43
C SER A 127 5.72 7.04 -17.80
N VAL A 128 4.72 6.35 -18.34
CA VAL A 128 4.30 5.05 -17.83
C VAL A 128 5.37 4.01 -18.16
N VAL A 129 5.74 3.20 -17.17
CA VAL A 129 6.63 2.05 -17.36
C VAL A 129 5.74 0.84 -17.66
N PRO A 130 5.87 0.19 -18.83
CA PRO A 130 5.14 -1.01 -19.14
C PRO A 130 5.43 -2.10 -18.10
N ALA A 131 4.39 -2.72 -17.57
CA ALA A 131 4.53 -3.92 -16.76
C ALA A 131 4.52 -5.16 -17.67
N GLU A 132 5.25 -6.20 -17.28
CA GLU A 132 5.22 -7.50 -17.99
C GLU A 132 3.82 -8.13 -17.91
N VAL A 133 3.09 -7.86 -16.82
CA VAL A 133 1.69 -8.22 -16.61
C VAL A 133 0.90 -6.96 -16.33
N ALA A 134 -0.08 -6.66 -17.18
CA ALA A 134 -0.96 -5.52 -16.98
C ALA A 134 -2.06 -5.90 -15.97
N ASP A 135 -1.91 -5.45 -14.72
CA ASP A 135 -2.99 -5.49 -13.74
C ASP A 135 -3.61 -4.09 -13.61
N GLY A 136 -4.94 -3.99 -13.63
CA GLY A 136 -5.63 -2.72 -13.45
C GLY A 136 -5.56 -2.18 -12.02
N HIS A 137 -4.76 -2.78 -11.14
CA HIS A 137 -4.59 -2.38 -9.74
C HIS A 137 -3.33 -1.57 -9.51
N GLN A 138 -2.34 -1.65 -10.40
CA GLN A 138 -1.04 -1.03 -10.26
C GLN A 138 -0.58 -0.37 -11.56
N VAL A 139 0.00 0.83 -11.44
CA VAL A 139 0.67 1.51 -12.55
C VAL A 139 2.00 2.07 -12.05
N ARG A 140 3.07 1.85 -12.82
CA ARG A 140 4.40 2.39 -12.53
C ARG A 140 4.64 3.61 -13.42
N VAL A 141 5.00 4.74 -12.80
CA VAL A 141 5.22 6.01 -13.51
C VAL A 141 6.63 6.49 -13.23
N LYS A 142 7.41 6.67 -14.30
CA LYS A 142 8.77 7.18 -14.27
C LYS A 142 8.78 8.71 -14.36
N PHE A 143 9.67 9.33 -13.61
CA PHE A 143 9.99 10.75 -13.65
C PHE A 143 11.50 10.93 -13.75
N GLY A 144 11.96 11.77 -14.67
CA GLY A 144 13.35 12.21 -14.67
C GLY A 144 13.53 13.32 -13.65
N THR A 145 14.47 13.19 -12.72
CA THR A 145 14.76 14.20 -11.70
C THR A 145 16.20 14.71 -11.80
N ASN A 146 16.53 15.74 -11.03
CA ASN A 146 17.92 16.21 -10.90
C ASN A 146 18.86 15.18 -10.23
N ALA A 147 18.32 14.07 -9.71
CA ALA A 147 19.06 12.99 -9.07
C ALA A 147 18.89 11.65 -9.80
N GLY A 148 18.65 11.68 -11.11
CA GLY A 148 18.38 10.51 -11.93
C GLY A 148 16.90 10.21 -12.10
N ASP A 149 16.60 9.06 -12.70
CA ASP A 149 15.23 8.60 -12.89
C ASP A 149 14.66 8.04 -11.58
N TRP A 150 13.40 8.34 -11.33
CA TRP A 150 12.64 7.85 -10.18
C TRP A 150 11.36 7.20 -10.67
N VAL A 151 10.87 6.20 -9.95
CA VAL A 151 9.60 5.53 -10.21
C VAL A 151 8.65 5.71 -9.04
N VAL A 152 7.41 6.06 -9.38
CA VAL A 152 6.27 6.08 -8.46
C VAL A 152 5.40 4.87 -8.77
N ILE A 153 5.15 4.03 -7.76
CA ILE A 153 4.29 2.85 -7.89
C ILE A 153 2.90 3.22 -7.35
N MET A 154 1.95 3.43 -8.25
CA MET A 154 0.56 3.76 -7.92
C MET A 154 -0.26 2.49 -7.77
N THR A 155 -1.16 2.46 -6.79
CA THR A 155 -2.08 1.35 -6.54
C THR A 155 -3.51 1.82 -6.30
N ARG A 156 -4.51 0.99 -6.62
CA ARG A 156 -5.92 1.21 -6.27
C ARG A 156 -6.61 -0.09 -5.85
N ALA A 157 -7.57 0.01 -4.93
CA ALA A 157 -8.31 -1.15 -4.42
C ALA A 157 -9.40 -1.65 -5.39
N SER A 158 -10.01 -0.75 -6.17
CA SER A 158 -11.08 -1.03 -7.12
C SER A 158 -11.09 0.02 -8.24
N ALA A 159 -11.86 -0.18 -9.31
CA ALA A 159 -11.88 0.72 -10.46
C ALA A 159 -12.21 2.19 -10.12
N GLY A 160 -13.06 2.42 -9.10
CA GLY A 160 -13.46 3.75 -8.62
C GLY A 160 -12.70 4.26 -7.40
N ALA A 161 -11.77 3.46 -6.85
CA ALA A 161 -10.96 3.89 -5.72
C ALA A 161 -9.89 4.91 -6.16
N PRO A 162 -9.48 5.83 -5.28
CA PRO A 162 -8.38 6.74 -5.57
C PRO A 162 -7.07 5.98 -5.81
N TRP A 163 -6.26 6.49 -6.74
CA TRP A 163 -4.89 6.04 -6.93
C TRP A 163 -4.00 6.62 -5.82
N LEU A 164 -3.34 5.73 -5.07
CA LEU A 164 -2.41 6.08 -4.01
C LEU A 164 -1.03 5.51 -4.31
N ALA A 165 0.02 6.29 -4.05
CA ALA A 165 1.37 5.79 -4.17
C ALA A 165 1.71 4.81 -3.03
N SER A 166 2.11 3.60 -3.43
CA SER A 166 2.65 2.58 -2.52
C SER A 166 4.15 2.78 -2.27
N ASN A 167 4.87 3.35 -3.23
CA ASN A 167 6.32 3.55 -3.15
C ASN A 167 6.77 4.69 -4.08
N VAL A 168 7.84 5.40 -3.68
CA VAL A 168 8.61 6.33 -4.51
C VAL A 168 10.09 5.98 -4.36
N LEU A 169 10.72 5.50 -5.43
CA LEU A 169 12.05 4.89 -5.38
C LEU A 169 12.93 5.41 -6.53
N PRO A 170 14.25 5.50 -6.34
CA PRO A 170 15.16 5.70 -7.47
C PRO A 170 15.06 4.51 -8.42
N LEU A 171 15.07 4.78 -9.72
CA LEU A 171 15.23 3.77 -10.74
C LEU A 171 16.74 3.60 -10.92
N GLU A 172 17.34 2.66 -10.18
CA GLU A 172 18.74 2.30 -10.40
C GLU A 172 18.88 1.90 -11.88
N ALA A 173 19.86 2.49 -12.56
CA ALA A 173 20.22 2.07 -13.91
C ALA A 173 20.88 0.69 -13.77
N SER A 174 20.12 -0.36 -14.10
CA SER A 174 20.63 -1.73 -14.23
C SER A 174 21.81 -1.80 -15.19
#